data_AF-A0A8H2XEG0-F1
#
_entry.id   AF-A0A8H2XEG0-F1
#
_cell.length_a   1.000
_cell.length_b   1.000
_cell.length_c   1.000
_cell.angle_alpha   90.00
_cell.angle_beta   90.00
_cell.angle_gamma   90.00
#
_symmetry.space_group_name_H-M   'P 1'
#
loop_
_entity.id
_entity.type
_entity.pdbx_description
1 polymer ?
#
loop_
_entity_poly.entity_id
_entity_poly.type
_entity_poly.pdbx_seq_one_letter_code
_entity_poly.pdbx_strand_id
1 'polypeptide(L)'
;MEQSKEPAHRANELAEKANQLMEQLGESSEYSNELSEQTASCWDRMGDVLGNINRVLVGVQHAIVRNHKGNKINAIDCLVNEQGRIPVEMHTELQSTLTYVSEAFAHETGCLVEVLVDGVSQDCYIPDQWLTDFLQFYGISDGFCDPSTGFVADGLESDARDRLHNYFSSCLG
;
A
#
# COMPACT_ATOMS: atom_id res chain seq x y z
N MET A 1 -43.28 -57.34 -35.45
CA MET A 1 -42.70 -55.97 -35.46
C MET A 1 -42.93 -55.30 -34.09
N GLU A 2 -42.53 -55.91 -32.98
CA GLU A 2 -42.86 -55.36 -31.64
C GLU A 2 -41.68 -55.30 -30.64
N GLN A 3 -40.49 -55.76 -30.98
CA GLN A 3 -39.32 -55.74 -30.07
C GLN A 3 -38.45 -54.48 -30.14
N SER A 4 -38.80 -53.47 -30.96
CA SER A 4 -37.92 -52.31 -31.20
C SER A 4 -38.26 -51.06 -30.38
N LYS A 5 -39.33 -51.06 -29.57
CA LYS A 5 -39.82 -49.85 -28.90
C LYS A 5 -39.31 -49.66 -27.47
N GLU A 6 -38.97 -50.75 -26.79
CA GLU A 6 -38.52 -50.73 -25.38
C GLU A 6 -37.14 -50.06 -25.19
N PRO A 7 -36.13 -50.28 -26.05
CA PRO A 7 -34.85 -49.56 -25.95
C PRO A 7 -34.98 -48.08 -26.26
N ALA A 8 -35.84 -47.72 -27.23
CA ALA A 8 -36.08 -46.34 -27.63
C ALA A 8 -36.80 -45.54 -26.54
N HIS A 9 -37.79 -46.13 -25.87
CA HIS A 9 -38.48 -45.50 -24.74
C HIS A 9 -37.53 -45.23 -23.56
N ARG A 10 -36.68 -46.21 -23.23
CA ARG A 10 -35.71 -46.11 -22.13
C ARG A 10 -34.61 -45.07 -22.43
N ALA A 11 -34.19 -44.97 -23.68
CA ALA A 11 -33.27 -43.93 -24.13
C ALA A 11 -33.91 -42.53 -24.02
N ASN A 12 -35.20 -42.40 -24.34
CA ASN A 12 -35.91 -41.12 -24.24
C ASN A 12 -36.06 -40.67 -22.77
N GLU A 13 -36.41 -41.57 -21.86
CA GLU A 13 -36.47 -41.28 -20.42
C GLU A 13 -35.11 -40.88 -19.84
N LEU A 14 -34.03 -41.51 -20.29
CA LEU A 14 -32.66 -41.15 -19.90
C LEU A 14 -32.26 -39.78 -20.43
N ALA A 15 -32.65 -39.45 -21.67
CA ALA A 15 -32.41 -38.13 -22.25
C ALA A 15 -33.18 -37.03 -21.51
N GLU A 16 -34.45 -37.26 -21.14
CA GLU A 16 -35.23 -36.31 -20.34
C GLU A 16 -34.61 -36.08 -18.96
N LYS A 17 -34.17 -37.15 -18.27
CA LYS A 17 -33.47 -37.01 -16.99
C LYS A 17 -32.13 -36.27 -17.12
N ALA A 18 -31.38 -36.54 -18.18
CA ALA A 18 -30.13 -35.83 -18.44
C ALA A 18 -30.36 -34.33 -18.68
N ASN A 19 -31.42 -33.98 -19.42
CA ASN A 19 -31.80 -32.58 -19.63
C ASN A 19 -32.20 -31.89 -18.33
N GLN A 20 -33.03 -32.54 -17.49
CA GLN A 20 -33.41 -31.99 -16.18
C GLN A 20 -32.20 -31.77 -15.27
N LEU A 21 -31.26 -32.71 -15.24
CA LEU A 21 -30.02 -32.56 -14.47
C LEU A 21 -29.14 -31.44 -15.02
N MET A 22 -29.11 -31.25 -16.34
CA MET A 22 -28.35 -30.19 -16.98
C MET A 22 -28.95 -28.81 -16.70
N GLU A 23 -30.28 -28.69 -16.67
CA GLU A 23 -30.99 -27.49 -16.24
C GLU A 23 -30.69 -27.16 -14.77
N GLN A 24 -30.82 -28.12 -13.85
CA GLN A 24 -30.49 -27.93 -12.43
C GLN A 24 -29.02 -27.56 -12.22
N LEU A 25 -28.10 -28.14 -13.01
CA LEU A 25 -26.69 -27.78 -12.95
C LEU A 25 -26.46 -26.35 -13.45
N GLY A 26 -27.17 -25.92 -14.48
CA GLY A 26 -27.17 -24.54 -14.97
C GLY A 26 -27.60 -23.56 -13.90
N GLU A 27 -28.77 -23.78 -13.28
CA GLU A 27 -29.29 -22.94 -12.20
C GLU A 27 -28.34 -22.89 -10.98
N SER A 28 -27.80 -24.04 -10.59
CA SER A 28 -26.84 -24.14 -9.48
C SER A 28 -25.52 -23.41 -9.80
N SER A 29 -25.06 -23.48 -11.05
CA SER A 29 -23.87 -22.74 -11.49
C SER A 29 -24.10 -21.24 -11.50
N GLU A 30 -25.26 -20.78 -11.97
CA GLU A 30 -25.62 -19.36 -11.96
C GLU A 30 -25.67 -18.82 -10.53
N TYR A 31 -26.37 -19.51 -9.63
CA TYR A 31 -26.42 -19.15 -8.21
C TYR A 31 -25.03 -19.13 -7.56
N SER A 32 -24.18 -20.11 -7.87
CA SER A 32 -22.81 -20.17 -7.36
C SER A 32 -21.97 -18.98 -7.85
N ASN A 33 -22.14 -18.57 -9.11
CA ASN A 33 -21.48 -17.39 -9.67
C ASN A 33 -21.95 -16.11 -8.98
N GLU A 34 -23.26 -15.92 -8.82
CA GLU A 34 -23.82 -14.76 -8.12
C GLU A 34 -23.30 -14.67 -6.68
N LEU A 35 -23.24 -15.79 -5.96
CA LEU A 35 -22.70 -15.84 -4.60
C LEU A 35 -21.20 -15.51 -4.57
N SER A 36 -20.43 -15.97 -5.55
CA SER A 36 -19.01 -15.64 -5.69
C SER A 36 -18.80 -14.15 -5.91
N GLU A 37 -19.56 -13.52 -6.80
CA GLU A 37 -19.51 -12.08 -7.07
C GLU A 37 -19.90 -11.24 -5.85
N GLN A 38 -20.97 -11.62 -5.15
CA GLN A 38 -21.37 -10.98 -3.90
C GLN A 38 -20.30 -11.10 -2.82
N THR A 39 -19.65 -12.26 -2.74
CA THR A 39 -18.56 -12.50 -1.78
C THR A 39 -17.34 -11.65 -2.12
N ALA A 40 -16.94 -11.56 -3.39
CA ALA A 40 -15.84 -10.71 -3.83
C ALA A 40 -16.12 -9.23 -3.50
N SER A 41 -17.31 -8.73 -3.84
CA SER A 41 -17.71 -7.36 -3.52
C SER A 41 -17.74 -7.08 -2.01
N CYS A 42 -18.15 -8.07 -1.20
CA CYS A 42 -18.10 -7.97 0.26
C CYS A 42 -16.66 -7.81 0.76
N TRP A 43 -15.72 -8.58 0.20
CA TRP A 43 -14.30 -8.49 0.54
C TRP A 43 -13.66 -7.18 0.10
N ASP A 44 -14.01 -6.66 -1.08
CA ASP A 44 -13.53 -5.36 -1.54
C ASP A 44 -13.96 -4.25 -0.58
N ARG A 45 -15.25 -4.24 -0.21
CA ARG A 45 -15.79 -3.28 0.77
C ARG A 45 -15.15 -3.43 2.15
N MET A 46 -14.85 -4.65 2.57
CA MET A 46 -14.13 -4.89 3.82
C MET A 46 -12.70 -4.33 3.73
N GLY A 47 -12.02 -4.53 2.61
CA GLY A 47 -10.71 -3.95 2.32
C GLY A 47 -10.71 -2.43 2.43
N ASP A 48 -11.70 -1.77 1.84
CA ASP A 48 -11.87 -0.32 1.92
C ASP A 48 -12.03 0.17 3.37
N VAL A 49 -12.87 -0.52 4.16
CA VAL A 49 -13.07 -0.19 5.59
C VAL A 49 -11.78 -0.35 6.39
N LEU A 50 -11.06 -1.46 6.20
CA LEU A 50 -9.78 -1.70 6.88
C LEU A 50 -8.72 -0.68 6.46
N GLY A 51 -8.66 -0.30 5.18
CA GLY A 51 -7.78 0.75 4.69
C GLY A 51 -8.09 2.11 5.33
N ASN A 52 -9.36 2.47 5.46
CA ASN A 52 -9.78 3.68 6.14
C ASN A 52 -9.41 3.66 7.63
N ILE A 53 -9.59 2.53 8.32
CA ILE A 53 -9.17 2.36 9.71
C ILE A 53 -7.65 2.57 9.82
N ASN A 54 -6.85 1.99 8.92
CA ASN A 54 -5.40 2.14 8.99
C ASN A 54 -4.96 3.59 8.81
N ARG A 55 -5.55 4.32 7.85
CA ARG A 55 -5.29 5.77 7.66
C ARG A 55 -5.60 6.60 8.91
N VAL A 56 -6.71 6.31 9.58
CA VAL A 56 -7.04 6.96 10.86
C VAL A 56 -6.00 6.65 11.93
N LEU A 57 -5.58 5.38 12.05
CA LEU A 57 -4.56 4.97 13.01
C LEU A 57 -3.20 5.62 12.74
N VAL A 58 -2.79 5.74 11.47
CA VAL A 58 -1.59 6.47 11.05
C VAL A 58 -1.67 7.93 11.47
N GLY A 59 -2.80 8.61 11.19
CA GLY A 59 -2.99 10.00 11.62
C GLY A 59 -2.96 10.19 13.14
N VAL A 60 -3.54 9.26 13.90
CA VAL A 60 -3.44 9.24 15.38
C VAL A 60 -2.00 9.05 15.82
N GLN A 61 -1.26 8.15 15.18
CA GLN A 61 0.15 7.89 15.49
C GLN A 61 1.01 9.12 15.22
N HIS A 62 0.87 9.76 14.05
CA HIS A 62 1.58 11.00 13.73
C HIS A 62 1.24 12.10 14.75
N ALA A 63 -0.02 12.21 15.18
CA ALA A 63 -0.40 13.16 16.22
C ALA A 63 0.25 12.84 17.58
N ILE A 64 0.38 11.57 17.97
CA ILE A 64 1.08 11.17 19.20
C ILE A 64 2.57 11.53 19.11
N VAL A 65 3.22 11.16 18.00
CA VAL A 65 4.64 11.48 17.77
C VAL A 65 4.83 12.99 17.85
N ARG A 66 4.10 13.79 17.07
CA ARG A 66 4.16 15.25 17.07
C ARG A 66 4.01 15.90 18.46
N ASN A 67 3.11 15.37 19.30
CA ASN A 67 2.83 15.96 20.62
C ASN A 67 3.82 15.52 21.72
N HIS A 68 4.78 14.64 21.40
CA HIS A 68 5.78 14.22 22.37
C HIS A 68 6.81 15.34 22.62
N LYS A 69 6.89 15.80 23.87
CA LYS A 69 7.78 16.89 24.25
C LYS A 69 9.26 16.52 24.13
N GLY A 70 10.03 17.40 23.51
CA GLY A 70 11.47 17.21 23.37
C GLY A 70 11.81 16.26 22.23
N ASN A 71 10.95 16.25 21.20
CA ASN A 71 11.25 15.52 19.98
C ASN A 71 12.54 16.04 19.35
N LYS A 72 13.23 15.11 18.70
CA LYS A 72 14.38 15.39 17.87
C LYS A 72 14.10 14.88 16.47
N ILE A 73 14.98 15.21 15.54
CA ILE A 73 14.89 14.75 14.15
C ILE A 73 14.73 13.23 14.00
N ASN A 74 15.28 12.44 14.93
CA ASN A 74 15.12 10.98 14.94
C ASN A 74 13.70 10.50 15.23
N ALA A 75 12.76 11.38 15.62
CA ALA A 75 11.34 11.04 15.72
C ALA A 75 10.74 10.62 14.36
N ILE A 76 11.38 10.97 13.24
CA ILE A 76 11.02 10.45 11.91
C ILE A 76 11.07 8.92 11.88
N ASP A 77 12.02 8.30 12.58
CA ASP A 77 12.15 6.83 12.66
C ASP A 77 10.92 6.17 13.31
N CYS A 78 10.08 6.95 14.01
CA CYS A 78 8.83 6.48 14.57
C CYS A 78 7.65 6.64 13.61
N LEU A 79 7.71 7.49 12.58
CA LEU A 79 6.55 7.79 11.73
C LEU A 79 6.15 6.58 10.89
N VAL A 80 4.89 6.15 11.03
CA VAL A 80 4.35 5.03 10.26
C VAL A 80 3.80 5.46 8.91
N ASN A 81 3.88 4.59 7.90
CA ASN A 81 3.23 4.80 6.60
C ASN A 81 1.80 4.23 6.54
N GLU A 82 1.13 4.36 5.39
CA GLU A 82 -0.25 3.83 5.18
C GLU A 82 -0.39 2.31 5.32
N GLN A 83 0.71 1.56 5.39
CA GLN A 83 0.72 0.12 5.67
C GLN A 83 1.05 -0.20 7.14
N GLY A 84 1.25 0.82 7.99
CA GLY A 84 1.60 0.66 9.41
C GLY A 84 3.07 0.30 9.67
N ARG A 85 3.94 0.43 8.67
CA ARG A 85 5.37 0.13 8.77
C ARG A 85 6.16 1.37 9.17
N ILE A 86 7.33 1.18 9.76
CA ILE A 86 8.29 2.25 10.12
C ILE A 86 9.52 2.27 9.19
N PRO A 87 10.27 3.40 9.09
CA PRO A 87 11.34 3.57 8.09
C PRO A 87 12.44 2.52 8.13
N VAL A 88 12.77 1.98 9.31
CA VAL A 88 13.78 0.91 9.44
C VAL A 88 13.40 -0.36 8.65
N GLU A 89 12.11 -0.54 8.35
CA GLU A 89 11.63 -1.67 7.55
C GLU A 89 11.69 -1.41 6.05
N MET A 90 11.97 -0.17 5.61
CA MET A 90 12.00 0.21 4.19
C MET A 90 12.95 -0.69 3.40
N HIS A 91 14.11 -1.00 3.97
CA HIS A 91 15.09 -1.95 3.44
C HIS A 91 15.23 -3.16 4.36
N THR A 92 14.65 -4.29 3.96
CA THR A 92 14.71 -5.55 4.75
C THR A 92 16.12 -6.07 4.99
N GLU A 93 17.07 -5.74 4.09
CA GLU A 93 18.46 -6.18 4.19
C GLU A 93 19.36 -5.21 4.96
N LEU A 94 19.01 -3.92 4.97
CA LEU A 94 19.87 -2.86 5.48
C LEU A 94 19.41 -2.23 6.81
N GLN A 95 18.20 -2.54 7.32
CA GLN A 95 17.65 -2.13 8.63
C GLN A 95 18.27 -0.84 9.22
N SER A 96 18.33 0.23 8.42
CA SER A 96 19.01 1.46 8.81
C SER A 96 17.99 2.49 9.26
N THR A 97 18.36 3.27 10.24
CA THR A 97 17.57 4.40 10.74
C THR A 97 17.91 5.65 9.96
N LEU A 98 17.02 6.63 9.94
CA LEU A 98 17.31 7.98 9.44
C LEU A 98 18.53 8.56 10.13
N THR A 99 18.67 8.33 11.45
CA THR A 99 19.83 8.79 12.21
C THR A 99 21.14 8.29 11.60
N TYR A 100 21.23 6.99 11.31
CA TYR A 100 22.43 6.39 10.72
C TYR A 100 22.74 6.97 9.34
N VAL A 101 21.72 7.09 8.48
CA VAL A 101 21.86 7.65 7.13
C VAL A 101 22.31 9.11 7.22
N SER A 102 21.62 9.91 8.01
CA SER A 102 21.92 11.33 8.17
C SER A 102 23.34 11.58 8.66
N GLU A 103 23.84 10.77 9.60
CA GLU A 103 25.22 10.87 10.09
C GLU A 103 26.24 10.45 9.02
N ALA A 104 25.96 9.39 8.25
CA ALA A 104 26.84 8.90 7.20
C ALA A 104 27.01 9.92 6.04
N PHE A 105 25.98 10.71 5.77
CA PHE A 105 25.93 11.65 4.64
C PHE A 105 26.03 13.13 5.04
N ALA A 106 26.36 13.44 6.31
CA ALA A 106 26.39 14.81 6.83
C ALA A 106 27.40 15.77 6.14
N HIS A 107 28.36 15.22 5.39
CA HIS A 107 29.37 15.98 4.67
C HIS A 107 29.08 16.10 3.16
N GLU A 108 28.02 15.46 2.66
CA GLU A 108 27.67 15.48 1.25
C GLU A 108 26.81 16.70 0.91
N THR A 109 27.24 17.42 -0.13
CA THR A 109 26.49 18.56 -0.66
C THR A 109 25.24 18.09 -1.39
N GLY A 110 24.13 18.80 -1.21
CA GLY A 110 22.87 18.49 -1.89
C GLY A 110 22.01 17.44 -1.17
N CYS A 111 22.45 16.89 -0.03
CA CYS A 111 21.67 15.92 0.74
C CYS A 111 20.77 16.55 1.82
N LEU A 112 20.95 17.83 2.13
CA LEU A 112 20.27 18.49 3.25
C LEU A 112 18.74 18.53 3.07
N VAL A 113 18.03 18.14 4.11
CA VAL A 113 16.61 18.36 4.31
C VAL A 113 16.44 19.00 5.69
N GLU A 114 16.02 20.26 5.73
CA GLU A 114 15.64 20.90 6.98
C GLU A 114 14.27 20.37 7.41
N VAL A 115 14.03 20.16 8.70
CA VAL A 115 12.73 19.71 9.22
C VAL A 115 12.37 20.50 10.47
N LEU A 116 11.14 21.00 10.53
CA LEU A 116 10.61 21.63 11.73
C LEU A 116 10.18 20.57 12.74
N VAL A 117 10.81 20.59 13.92
CA VAL A 117 10.50 19.70 15.04
C VAL A 117 10.23 20.56 16.26
N ASP A 118 9.03 20.48 16.83
CA ASP A 118 8.59 21.36 17.93
C ASP A 118 8.82 22.87 17.62
N GLY A 119 8.68 23.26 16.35
CA GLY A 119 8.90 24.64 15.86
C GLY A 119 10.37 25.06 15.72
N VAL A 120 11.32 24.13 15.90
CA VAL A 120 12.76 24.36 15.73
C VAL A 120 13.24 23.66 14.46
N SER A 121 13.96 24.38 13.59
CA SER A 121 14.59 23.77 12.42
C SER A 121 15.72 22.84 12.86
N GLN A 122 15.68 21.59 12.39
CA GLN A 122 16.70 20.58 12.58
C GLN A 122 17.09 19.97 11.23
N ASP A 123 18.38 19.79 11.02
CA ASP A 123 18.91 19.26 9.76
C ASP A 123 18.93 17.74 9.77
N CYS A 124 18.55 17.12 8.65
CA CYS A 124 18.94 15.76 8.32
C CYS A 124 19.51 15.69 6.90
N TYR A 125 20.28 14.63 6.62
CA TYR A 125 20.95 14.44 5.34
C TYR A 125 20.44 13.16 4.68
N ILE A 126 19.79 13.32 3.53
CA ILE A 126 19.18 12.24 2.76
C ILE A 126 19.75 12.27 1.33
N PRO A 127 20.60 11.29 0.96
CA PRO A 127 21.13 11.19 -0.40
C PRO A 127 20.03 10.76 -1.39
N ASP A 128 20.22 11.01 -2.69
CA ASP A 128 19.19 10.78 -3.73
C ASP A 128 18.69 9.33 -3.78
N GLN A 129 19.57 8.37 -3.48
CA GLN A 129 19.19 6.96 -3.38
C GLN A 129 18.12 6.74 -2.30
N TRP A 130 18.28 7.36 -1.13
CA TRP A 130 17.33 7.26 -0.01
C TRP A 130 16.13 8.20 -0.17
N LEU A 131 16.30 9.31 -0.89
CA LEU A 131 15.24 10.27 -1.16
C LEU A 131 14.06 9.59 -1.86
N THR A 132 14.36 8.79 -2.89
CA THR A 132 13.36 7.98 -3.59
C THR A 132 12.63 7.04 -2.63
N ASP A 133 13.39 6.30 -1.83
CA ASP A 133 12.83 5.29 -0.93
C ASP A 133 11.89 5.92 0.09
N PHE A 134 12.27 7.06 0.70
CA PHE A 134 11.41 7.78 1.64
C PHE A 134 10.13 8.29 0.99
N LEU A 135 10.22 8.86 -0.22
CA LEU A 135 9.05 9.36 -0.94
C LEU A 135 8.06 8.23 -1.24
N GLN A 136 8.56 7.08 -1.71
CA GLN A 136 7.73 5.91 -2.00
C GLN A 136 7.17 5.30 -0.71
N PHE A 137 7.99 5.20 0.33
CA PHE A 137 7.62 4.63 1.62
C PHE A 137 6.43 5.34 2.24
N TYR A 138 6.39 6.67 2.16
CA TYR A 138 5.28 7.49 2.67
C TYR A 138 4.18 7.77 1.64
N GLY A 139 4.27 7.22 0.42
CA GLY A 139 3.25 7.40 -0.61
C GLY A 139 3.13 8.84 -1.14
N ILE A 140 4.24 9.56 -1.21
CA ILE A 140 4.33 10.98 -1.61
C ILE A 140 5.26 11.21 -2.82
N SER A 141 5.58 10.15 -3.56
CA SER A 141 6.46 10.15 -4.73
C SER A 141 5.82 10.67 -6.02
N ASP A 142 4.51 10.93 -6.01
CA ASP A 142 3.75 11.35 -7.20
C ASP A 142 4.35 12.60 -7.85
N GLY A 143 4.77 12.45 -9.12
CA GLY A 143 5.36 13.52 -9.92
C GLY A 143 6.87 13.70 -9.78
N PHE A 144 7.55 12.88 -8.96
CA PHE A 144 9.00 12.98 -8.74
C PHE A 144 9.79 11.83 -9.35
N CYS A 145 9.24 10.61 -9.38
CA CYS A 145 9.98 9.43 -9.84
C CYS A 145 9.89 9.21 -11.36
N ASP A 146 11.03 8.91 -11.98
CA ASP A 146 11.10 8.41 -13.36
C ASP A 146 10.56 6.97 -13.42
N PRO A 147 9.54 6.68 -14.25
CA PRO A 147 8.97 5.34 -14.37
C PRO A 147 9.95 4.25 -14.85
N SER A 148 11.02 4.63 -15.54
CA SER A 148 12.00 3.72 -16.12
C SER A 148 13.08 3.29 -15.14
N THR A 149 13.47 4.18 -14.22
CA THR A 149 14.52 3.91 -13.24
C THR A 149 13.97 3.65 -11.85
N GLY A 150 12.77 4.15 -11.55
CA GLY A 150 12.15 4.12 -10.23
C GLY A 150 12.71 5.17 -9.26
N PHE A 151 13.77 5.89 -9.65
CA PHE A 151 14.41 6.94 -8.85
C PHE A 151 13.77 8.31 -9.11
N VAL A 152 14.03 9.27 -8.22
CA VAL A 152 13.73 10.68 -8.51
C VAL A 152 14.38 11.07 -9.85
N ALA A 153 13.59 11.70 -10.71
CA ALA A 153 14.04 12.11 -12.04
C ALA A 153 15.05 13.26 -11.94
N ASP A 154 16.03 13.27 -12.85
CA ASP A 154 17.08 14.27 -12.91
C ASP A 154 16.52 15.70 -12.88
N GLY A 155 17.02 16.51 -11.94
CA GLY A 155 16.62 17.91 -11.76
C GLY A 155 15.39 18.13 -10.88
N LEU A 156 14.73 17.08 -10.38
CA LEU A 156 13.62 17.17 -9.43
C LEU A 156 14.06 16.94 -7.97
N GLU A 157 15.35 16.74 -7.71
CA GLU A 157 15.84 16.32 -6.40
C GLU A 157 15.65 17.40 -5.33
N SER A 158 15.70 18.68 -5.71
CA SER A 158 15.39 19.79 -4.81
C SER A 158 13.91 19.80 -4.43
N ASP A 159 13.02 19.72 -5.42
CA ASP A 159 11.56 19.74 -5.19
C ASP A 159 11.10 18.50 -4.41
N ALA A 160 11.74 17.35 -4.67
CA ALA A 160 11.55 16.11 -3.94
C ALA A 160 11.97 16.24 -2.45
N ARG A 161 13.09 16.92 -2.16
CA ARG A 161 13.50 17.22 -0.79
C ARG A 161 12.57 18.22 -0.12
N ASP A 162 12.09 19.23 -0.84
CA ASP A 162 11.07 20.15 -0.34
C ASP A 162 9.76 19.41 0.00
N ARG A 163 9.39 18.39 -0.78
CA ARG A 163 8.25 17.53 -0.47
C ARG A 163 8.46 16.78 0.86
N LEU A 164 9.64 16.20 1.09
CA LEU A 164 9.97 15.55 2.36
C LEU A 164 10.03 16.54 3.52
N HIS A 165 10.64 17.71 3.33
CA HIS A 165 10.66 18.80 4.31
C HIS A 165 9.24 19.11 4.79
N ASN A 166 8.32 19.36 3.85
CA ASN A 166 6.94 19.70 4.16
C ASN A 166 6.22 18.56 4.88
N TYR A 167 6.42 17.32 4.42
CA TYR A 167 5.80 16.14 5.02
C TYR A 167 6.29 15.93 6.46
N PHE A 168 7.60 15.82 6.68
CA PHE A 168 8.17 15.59 8.01
C PHE A 168 7.88 16.73 8.97
N SER A 169 7.96 17.98 8.52
CA SER A 169 7.60 19.15 9.33
C SER A 169 6.14 19.06 9.76
N SER A 170 5.21 18.71 8.87
CA SER A 170 3.80 18.55 9.22
C SER A 170 3.54 17.45 10.26
N CYS A 171 4.40 16.42 10.28
CA CYS A 171 4.33 15.31 11.22
C CYS A 171 5.00 15.61 12.57
N LEU A 172 5.90 16.59 12.67
CA LEU A 172 6.77 16.79 13.85
C LEU A 172 6.77 18.20 14.46
N GLY A 173 6.19 19.21 13.80
CA GLY A 173 6.24 20.60 14.26
C GLY A 173 5.05 21.43 13.78
#